data_AF-A0A510DRL5-F1
#
_entry.id   AF-A0A510DRL5-F1
#
_cell.length_a   1.000
_cell.length_b   1.000
_cell.length_c   1.000
_cell.angle_alpha   90.00
_cell.angle_beta   90.00
_cell.angle_gamma   90.00
#
_symmetry.space_group_name_H-M   'P 1'
#
loop_
_entity.id
_entity.type
_entity.pdbx_description
1 polymer ?
#
loop_
_entity_poly.entity_id
_entity_poly.type
_entity_poly.pdbx_seq_one_letter_code
_entity_poly.pdbx_strand_id
1 'polypeptide(L)'
;MDYSLHLEKIKQTLVDMMTNGGFPDVVLRNEIRREILSSYFETVVIKDVVSRYGLRREDKVRSLSNFYLSATASKVTFNSTSKFLKIPVKSVERYSRYLENSYLLFFLKEFSTSPKALETSPRKVYAVDNGFLQPFNVSIGRRLETLVAQHLYRHALKEH
;
A
#
# COMPACT_ATOMS: atom_id res chain seq x y z
N MET A 1 21.56 12.02 31.37
CA MET A 1 21.20 11.20 30.19
C MET A 1 19.99 11.86 29.57
N ASP A 2 20.12 12.44 28.38
CA ASP A 2 19.13 13.35 27.79
C ASP A 2 18.00 12.56 27.10
N TYR A 3 17.08 12.05 27.92
CA TYR A 3 15.89 11.31 27.49
C TYR A 3 14.97 12.16 26.62
N SER A 4 14.91 13.47 26.85
CA SER A 4 14.12 14.44 26.08
C SER A 4 14.55 14.49 24.62
N LEU A 5 15.86 14.59 24.35
CA LEU A 5 16.38 14.68 22.99
C LEU A 5 16.12 13.40 22.18
N HIS A 6 16.18 12.23 22.83
CA HIS A 6 15.88 10.95 22.20
C HIS A 6 14.39 10.82 21.85
N LEU A 7 13.50 11.22 22.75
CA LEU A 7 12.06 11.18 22.51
C LEU A 7 11.66 12.08 21.34
N GLU A 8 12.26 13.26 21.25
CA GLU A 8 11.99 14.21 20.16
C GLU A 8 12.44 13.64 18.81
N LYS A 9 13.64 13.06 18.75
CA LYS A 9 14.13 12.40 17.53
C LYS A 9 13.23 11.23 17.09
N ILE A 10 12.74 10.44 18.04
CA ILE A 10 11.81 9.32 17.76
C ILE A 10 10.49 9.87 17.16
N LYS A 11 9.93 10.93 17.75
CA LYS A 11 8.69 11.54 17.26
C LYS A 11 8.85 12.09 15.84
N GLN A 12 9.95 12.81 15.59
CA GLN A 12 10.24 13.36 14.27
C GLN A 12 10.38 12.24 13.23
N THR A 13 11.12 11.19 13.56
CA THR A 13 11.29 10.02 12.67
C THR A 13 9.95 9.35 12.39
N LEU A 14 9.10 9.18 13.40
CA LEU A 14 7.77 8.59 13.24
C LEU A 14 6.89 9.43 12.30
N VAL A 15 6.87 10.75 12.48
CA VAL A 15 6.13 11.68 11.61
C VAL A 15 6.64 11.62 10.18
N ASP A 16 7.96 11.57 10.00
CA ASP A 16 8.59 11.46 8.69
C ASP A 16 8.21 10.13 8.01
N MET A 17 8.32 9.00 8.70
CA MET A 17 7.89 7.69 8.19
C MET A 17 6.40 7.66 7.84
N MET A 18 5.54 8.33 8.62
CA MET A 18 4.10 8.42 8.31
C MET A 18 3.81 9.25 7.05
N THR A 19 4.66 10.24 6.77
CA THR A 19 4.43 11.24 5.71
C THR A 19 5.13 10.86 4.40
N ASN A 20 6.38 10.43 4.52
CA ASN A 20 7.34 10.23 3.43
C ASN A 20 7.72 8.77 3.21
N GLY A 21 7.38 7.90 4.16
CA GLY A 21 7.73 6.49 4.06
C GLY A 21 9.11 6.16 4.60
N GLY A 22 9.54 4.90 4.39
CA GLY A 22 10.79 4.37 4.92
C GLY A 22 11.77 3.89 3.84
N PHE A 23 11.52 4.17 2.56
CA PHE A 23 12.46 3.80 1.50
C PHE A 23 13.81 4.51 1.70
N PRO A 24 14.94 3.78 1.70
CA PRO A 24 16.26 4.37 1.98
C PRO A 24 16.57 5.59 1.12
N ASP A 25 16.37 5.50 -0.20
CA ASP A 25 16.64 6.62 -1.11
C ASP A 25 15.72 7.83 -0.88
N VAL A 26 14.49 7.60 -0.44
CA VAL A 26 13.54 8.67 -0.12
C VAL A 26 13.98 9.40 1.15
N VAL A 27 14.43 8.66 2.17
CA VAL A 27 14.94 9.22 3.43
C VAL A 27 16.27 9.96 3.24
N LEU A 28 17.13 9.45 2.36
CA LEU A 28 18.46 10.03 2.13
C LEU A 28 18.45 11.24 1.18
N ARG A 29 17.42 11.41 0.34
CA ARG A 29 17.35 12.43 -0.73
C ARG A 29 16.04 13.21 -0.68
N ASN A 30 15.85 13.95 0.40
CA ASN A 30 14.61 14.67 0.71
C ASN A 30 14.18 15.67 -0.39
N GLU A 31 15.15 16.25 -1.08
CA GLU A 31 14.96 17.24 -2.14
C GLU A 31 14.26 16.68 -3.39
N ILE A 32 14.38 15.37 -3.64
CA ILE A 32 13.80 14.69 -4.82
C ILE A 32 12.89 13.51 -4.45
N ARG A 33 12.36 13.50 -3.22
CA ARG A 33 11.50 12.41 -2.72
C ARG A 33 10.32 12.10 -3.64
N ARG A 34 9.71 13.12 -4.23
CA ARG A 34 8.50 12.98 -5.07
C ARG A 34 8.84 12.26 -6.36
N GLU A 35 9.95 12.63 -6.98
CA GLU A 35 10.48 12.05 -8.21
C GLU A 35 10.84 10.59 -8.00
N ILE A 36 11.52 10.27 -6.87
CA ILE A 36 11.87 8.89 -6.50
C ILE A 36 10.60 8.05 -6.31
N LEU A 37 9.66 8.54 -5.49
CA LEU A 37 8.41 7.83 -5.22
C LEU A 37 7.57 7.62 -6.50
N SER A 38 7.51 8.63 -7.37
CA SER A 38 6.86 8.50 -8.67
C SER A 38 7.56 7.44 -9.53
N SER A 39 8.89 7.44 -9.58
CA SER A 39 9.67 6.45 -10.33
C SER A 39 9.47 5.02 -9.81
N TYR A 40 9.38 4.85 -8.48
CA TYR A 40 9.07 3.58 -7.86
C TYR A 40 7.67 3.10 -8.20
N PHE A 41 6.67 3.99 -8.12
CA PHE A 41 5.31 3.67 -8.51
C PHE A 41 5.23 3.23 -9.98
N GLU A 42 5.86 3.98 -10.89
CA GLU A 42 5.93 3.62 -12.31
C GLU A 42 6.62 2.26 -12.52
N THR A 43 7.74 2.03 -11.86
CA THR A 43 8.47 0.76 -11.97
C THR A 43 7.59 -0.40 -11.54
N VAL A 44 6.94 -0.30 -10.38
CA VAL A 44 6.09 -1.37 -9.84
C VAL A 44 4.86 -1.59 -10.73
N VAL A 45 4.13 -0.54 -11.10
CA VAL A 45 2.90 -0.69 -11.89
C VAL A 45 3.19 -1.11 -13.33
N ILE A 46 4.20 -0.52 -13.98
CA ILE A 46 4.46 -0.75 -15.40
C ILE A 46 5.33 -1.98 -15.62
N LYS A 47 6.46 -2.10 -14.92
CA LYS A 47 7.38 -3.22 -15.15
C LYS A 47 6.89 -4.47 -14.43
N ASP A 48 6.61 -4.36 -13.14
CA ASP A 48 6.29 -5.55 -12.33
C ASP A 48 4.86 -6.07 -12.50
N VAL A 49 3.94 -5.23 -12.97
CA VAL A 49 2.56 -5.66 -13.23
C VAL A 49 2.23 -5.68 -14.72
N VAL A 50 2.22 -4.53 -15.39
CA VAL A 50 1.72 -4.46 -16.79
C VAL A 50 2.58 -5.28 -17.75
N SER A 51 3.89 -5.09 -17.71
CA SER A 51 4.83 -5.78 -18.60
C SER A 51 4.96 -7.26 -18.25
N ARG A 52 5.15 -7.57 -16.96
CA ARG A 52 5.29 -8.95 -16.46
C ARG A 52 4.10 -9.85 -16.82
N TYR A 53 2.87 -9.32 -16.77
CA TYR A 53 1.65 -10.09 -17.04
C TYR A 53 1.01 -9.77 -18.39
N GLY A 54 1.68 -9.03 -19.29
CA GLY A 54 1.22 -8.74 -20.65
C GLY A 54 -0.13 -8.01 -20.72
N LEU A 55 -0.36 -7.06 -19.81
CA LEU A 55 -1.67 -6.41 -19.67
C LEU A 55 -1.87 -5.31 -20.71
N ARG A 56 -2.92 -5.42 -21.53
CA ARG A 56 -3.27 -4.40 -22.54
C ARG A 56 -3.90 -3.13 -21.98
N ARG A 57 -4.37 -3.17 -20.73
CA ARG A 57 -5.19 -2.12 -20.09
C ARG A 57 -4.46 -1.49 -18.91
N GLU A 58 -3.33 -0.86 -19.19
CA GLU A 58 -2.53 -0.13 -18.18
C GLU A 58 -3.38 0.89 -17.42
N ASP A 59 -4.24 1.63 -18.13
CA ASP A 59 -5.18 2.62 -17.56
C ASP A 59 -5.95 2.08 -16.36
N LYS A 60 -6.41 0.82 -16.47
CA LYS A 60 -7.20 0.16 -15.43
C LYS A 60 -6.34 -0.32 -14.27
N VAL A 61 -5.12 -0.78 -14.52
CA VAL A 61 -4.18 -1.17 -13.45
C VAL A 61 -3.78 0.06 -12.64
N ARG A 62 -3.45 1.16 -13.31
CA ARG A 62 -3.11 2.44 -12.66
C ARG A 62 -4.27 2.99 -11.84
N SER A 63 -5.49 2.98 -12.39
CA SER A 63 -6.70 3.40 -11.69
C SER A 63 -6.96 2.57 -10.42
N LEU A 64 -6.78 1.24 -10.52
CA LEU A 64 -6.93 0.33 -9.39
C LEU A 64 -5.85 0.57 -8.32
N SER A 65 -4.60 0.76 -8.74
CA SER A 65 -3.47 1.05 -7.86
C SER A 65 -3.72 2.34 -7.06
N ASN A 66 -4.07 3.42 -7.75
CA ASN A 66 -4.38 4.71 -7.12
C ASN A 66 -5.57 4.62 -6.16
N PHE A 67 -6.62 3.90 -6.55
CA PHE A 67 -7.76 3.66 -5.66
C PHE A 67 -7.31 2.97 -4.37
N TYR A 68 -6.58 1.86 -4.47
CA TYR A 68 -6.14 1.14 -3.27
C TYR A 68 -5.20 1.93 -2.37
N LEU A 69 -4.25 2.69 -2.93
CA LEU A 69 -3.39 3.56 -2.14
C LEU A 69 -4.20 4.64 -1.41
N SER A 70 -5.16 5.27 -2.09
CA SER A 70 -6.07 6.25 -1.46
C SER A 70 -6.98 5.64 -0.36
N ALA A 71 -7.26 4.34 -0.49
CA ALA A 71 -8.10 3.55 0.41
C ALA A 71 -7.29 2.78 1.46
N THR A 72 -6.00 3.08 1.66
CA THR A 72 -5.18 2.42 2.70
C THR A 72 -5.88 2.44 4.07
N ALA A 73 -5.69 1.38 4.85
CA ALA A 73 -6.36 1.10 6.12
C ALA A 73 -7.91 0.99 6.05
N SER A 74 -8.50 0.99 4.86
CA SER A 74 -9.95 0.91 4.67
C SER A 74 -10.35 -0.48 4.16
N LYS A 75 -11.58 -0.90 4.48
CA LYS A 75 -12.15 -2.15 3.98
C LYS A 75 -12.58 -1.99 2.52
N VAL A 76 -12.17 -2.92 1.67
CA VAL A 76 -12.55 -2.99 0.26
C VAL A 76 -13.08 -4.38 -0.08
N THR A 77 -13.95 -4.45 -1.10
CA THR A 77 -14.34 -5.71 -1.73
C THR A 77 -14.06 -5.62 -3.23
N PHE A 78 -13.80 -6.74 -3.89
CA PHE A 78 -13.60 -6.73 -5.34
C PHE A 78 -14.87 -6.29 -6.09
N ASN A 79 -16.05 -6.64 -5.56
CA ASN A 79 -17.33 -6.22 -6.14
C ASN A 79 -17.57 -4.70 -6.05
N SER A 80 -17.34 -4.09 -4.89
CA SER A 80 -17.50 -2.62 -4.74
C SER A 80 -16.46 -1.87 -5.58
N THR A 81 -15.22 -2.35 -5.60
CA THR A 81 -14.13 -1.79 -6.41
C THR A 81 -14.44 -1.89 -7.91
N SER A 82 -14.94 -3.04 -8.36
CA SER A 82 -15.36 -3.28 -9.74
C SER A 82 -16.43 -2.29 -10.19
N LYS A 83 -17.47 -2.09 -9.38
CA LYS A 83 -18.55 -1.14 -9.67
C LYS A 83 -18.03 0.29 -9.75
N PHE A 84 -17.17 0.70 -8.80
CA PHE A 84 -16.61 2.04 -8.74
C PHE A 84 -15.71 2.36 -9.95
N LEU A 85 -14.77 1.47 -10.28
CA LEU A 85 -13.77 1.70 -11.35
C LEU A 85 -14.25 1.27 -12.75
N LYS A 86 -15.43 0.66 -12.83
CA LYS A 86 -16.00 0.07 -14.06
C LYS A 86 -15.00 -0.92 -14.70
N ILE A 87 -14.48 -1.82 -13.88
CA ILE A 87 -13.56 -2.90 -14.27
C ILE A 87 -14.27 -4.22 -13.96
N PRO A 88 -14.29 -5.22 -14.85
CA PRO A 88 -14.90 -6.52 -14.55
C PRO A 88 -14.33 -7.13 -13.26
N VAL A 89 -15.18 -7.70 -12.38
CA VAL A 89 -14.78 -8.25 -11.07
C VAL A 89 -13.58 -9.19 -11.17
N LYS A 90 -13.61 -10.15 -12.11
CA LYS A 90 -12.49 -11.08 -12.35
C LYS A 90 -11.17 -10.38 -12.70
N SER A 91 -11.24 -9.22 -13.36
CA SER A 91 -10.04 -8.43 -13.67
C SER A 91 -9.57 -7.64 -12.45
N VAL A 92 -10.49 -7.11 -11.62
CA VAL A 92 -10.12 -6.52 -10.33
C VAL A 92 -9.39 -7.54 -9.48
N GLU A 93 -9.99 -8.71 -9.22
CA GLU A 93 -9.36 -9.80 -8.46
C GLU A 93 -7.95 -10.12 -8.94
N ARG A 94 -7.80 -10.31 -10.26
CA ARG A 94 -6.52 -10.65 -10.87
C ARG A 94 -5.49 -9.52 -10.72
N TYR A 95 -5.88 -8.28 -11.00
CA TYR A 95 -4.97 -7.13 -10.90
C TYR A 95 -4.60 -6.84 -9.44
N SER A 96 -5.54 -6.99 -8.49
CA SER A 96 -5.25 -6.86 -7.06
C SER A 96 -4.17 -7.84 -6.61
N ARG A 97 -4.25 -9.10 -7.06
CA ARG A 97 -3.21 -10.10 -6.79
C ARG A 97 -1.87 -9.73 -7.41
N TYR A 98 -1.86 -9.16 -8.61
CA TYR A 98 -0.61 -8.72 -9.23
C TYR A 98 0.05 -7.55 -8.50
N LEU A 99 -0.76 -6.59 -8.03
CA LEU A 99 -0.29 -5.46 -7.23
C LEU A 99 0.24 -5.89 -5.85
N GLU A 100 -0.38 -6.92 -5.26
CA GLU A 100 0.12 -7.55 -4.03
C GLU A 100 1.45 -8.27 -4.27
N ASN A 101 1.54 -9.08 -5.33
CA ASN A 101 2.79 -9.77 -5.71
C ASN A 101 3.93 -8.82 -6.13
N SER A 102 3.60 -7.62 -6.60
CA SER A 102 4.59 -6.59 -6.94
C SER A 102 5.00 -5.74 -5.74
N TYR A 103 4.56 -6.09 -4.53
CA TYR A 103 4.83 -5.35 -3.29
C TYR A 103 4.41 -3.87 -3.35
N LEU A 104 3.38 -3.50 -4.11
CA LEU A 104 2.82 -2.14 -4.00
C LEU A 104 2.03 -1.97 -2.70
N LEU A 105 1.28 -3.02 -2.36
CA LEU A 105 0.32 -3.07 -1.28
C LEU A 105 0.16 -4.51 -0.80
N PHE A 106 -0.53 -4.71 0.31
CA PHE A 106 -0.96 -6.02 0.78
C PHE A 106 -2.39 -5.97 1.32
N PHE A 107 -3.08 -7.10 1.28
CA PHE A 107 -4.42 -7.24 1.82
C PHE A 107 -4.42 -8.03 3.14
N LEU A 108 -5.15 -7.53 4.12
CA LEU A 108 -5.46 -8.24 5.35
C LEU A 108 -6.91 -8.74 5.30
N LYS A 109 -7.09 -10.06 5.29
CA LYS A 109 -8.42 -10.69 5.41
C LYS A 109 -8.96 -10.55 6.83
N GLU A 110 -10.28 -10.45 6.96
CA GLU A 110 -10.91 -10.59 8.27
C GLU A 110 -10.70 -12.00 8.80
N PHE A 111 -10.46 -12.13 10.11
CA PHE A 111 -10.39 -13.43 10.75
C PHE A 111 -11.77 -14.08 10.71
N SER A 112 -11.84 -15.31 10.20
CA SER A 112 -13.04 -16.13 10.22
C SER A 112 -12.68 -17.60 10.23
N THR A 113 -13.45 -18.40 10.95
CA THR A 113 -13.35 -19.87 10.92
C THR A 113 -14.07 -20.49 9.72
N SER A 114 -14.89 -19.70 8.99
CA SER A 114 -15.61 -20.18 7.81
C SER A 114 -14.79 -19.94 6.53
N PRO A 115 -14.47 -21.00 5.75
CA PRO A 115 -13.75 -20.85 4.49
C PRO A 115 -14.46 -19.93 3.50
N LYS A 116 -15.80 -19.99 3.44
CA LYS A 116 -16.60 -19.12 2.58
C LYS A 116 -16.52 -17.66 3.00
N ALA A 117 -16.53 -17.40 4.31
CA ALA A 117 -16.38 -16.05 4.83
C ALA A 117 -14.99 -15.49 4.53
N LEU A 118 -13.92 -16.28 4.72
CA LEU A 118 -12.54 -15.86 4.40
C LEU A 118 -12.35 -15.43 2.94
N GLU A 119 -13.06 -16.05 2.00
CA GLU A 119 -12.97 -15.70 0.59
C GLU A 119 -13.80 -14.46 0.22
N THR A 120 -14.99 -14.32 0.81
CA THR A 120 -15.95 -13.27 0.45
C THR A 120 -15.88 -12.02 1.32
N SER A 121 -15.23 -12.09 2.49
CA SER A 121 -15.15 -10.99 3.45
C SER A 121 -14.42 -9.78 2.86
N PRO A 122 -14.81 -8.55 3.25
CA PRO A 122 -14.01 -7.37 2.99
C PRO A 122 -12.58 -7.56 3.48
N ARG A 123 -11.63 -6.97 2.76
CA ARG A 123 -10.22 -6.99 3.12
C ARG A 123 -9.77 -5.58 3.40
N LYS A 124 -8.95 -5.38 4.43
CA LYS A 124 -8.24 -4.11 4.56
C LYS A 124 -7.09 -4.09 3.58
N VAL A 125 -6.91 -2.96 2.89
CA VAL A 125 -5.78 -2.74 2.00
C VAL A 125 -4.77 -1.82 2.66
N TYR A 126 -3.49 -2.12 2.53
CA TYR A 126 -2.40 -1.32 3.09
C TYR A 126 -1.31 -1.12 2.06
N ALA A 127 -0.80 0.11 1.92
CA ALA A 127 0.41 0.34 1.16
C ALA A 127 1.60 -0.34 1.85
N VAL A 128 2.55 -0.89 1.08
CA VAL A 128 3.76 -1.51 1.67
C VAL A 128 4.67 -0.49 2.37
N ASP A 129 4.55 0.76 1.95
CA ASP A 129 5.29 1.91 2.44
C ASP A 129 4.44 3.19 2.31
N ASN A 130 4.48 4.05 3.33
CA ASN A 130 3.66 5.26 3.38
C ASN A 130 4.10 6.35 2.38
N GLY A 131 5.29 6.24 1.80
CA GLY A 131 5.74 7.15 0.74
C GLY A 131 4.81 7.15 -0.46
N PHE A 132 4.25 5.98 -0.82
CA PHE A 132 3.25 5.88 -1.89
C PHE A 132 1.94 6.61 -1.59
N LEU A 133 1.69 6.96 -0.32
CA LEU A 133 0.48 7.68 0.08
C LEU A 133 0.63 9.19 -0.09
N GLN A 134 1.83 9.70 -0.36
CA GLN A 134 2.10 11.14 -0.44
C GLN A 134 1.17 11.91 -1.43
N PRO A 135 0.80 11.36 -2.59
CA PRO A 135 -0.12 12.04 -3.51
C PRO A 135 -1.59 12.09 -3.04
N PHE A 136 -1.93 11.37 -1.97
CA PHE A 136 -3.31 11.14 -1.54
C PHE A 136 -3.62 11.82 -0.20
N ASN A 137 -4.84 12.33 -0.07
CA ASN A 137 -5.34 12.90 1.18
C ASN A 137 -5.79 11.78 2.16
N VAL A 138 -4.80 11.09 2.73
CA VAL A 138 -5.00 10.05 3.75
C VAL A 138 -4.83 10.67 5.14
N SER A 139 -5.78 10.43 6.03
CA SER A 139 -5.78 10.95 7.40
C SER A 139 -4.60 10.39 8.20
N ILE A 140 -4.15 11.15 9.21
CA ILE A 140 -3.03 10.76 10.06
C ILE A 140 -3.27 9.40 10.75
N GLY A 141 -4.49 9.14 11.21
CA GLY A 141 -4.87 7.87 11.83
C GLY A 141 -4.70 6.69 10.86
N ARG A 142 -5.08 6.85 9.59
CA ARG A 142 -4.91 5.79 8.58
C ARG A 142 -3.44 5.60 8.20
N ARG A 143 -2.63 6.66 8.17
CA ARG A 143 -1.16 6.57 7.95
C ARG A 143 -0.48 5.83 9.11
N LEU A 144 -0.85 6.15 10.35
CA LEU A 144 -0.35 5.47 11.54
C LEU A 144 -0.74 3.99 11.55
N GLU A 145 -2.02 3.67 11.30
CA GLU A 145 -2.48 2.29 11.21
C GLU A 145 -1.72 1.53 10.13
N THR A 146 -1.52 2.15 8.95
CA THR A 146 -0.77 1.53 7.85
C THR A 146 0.68 1.27 8.27
N LEU A 147 1.34 2.20 8.97
CA LEU A 147 2.71 2.02 9.45
C LEU A 147 2.82 0.86 10.46
N VAL A 148 1.87 0.75 11.39
CA VAL A 148 1.81 -0.37 12.35
C VAL A 148 1.58 -1.69 11.61
N ALA A 149 0.65 -1.72 10.65
CA ALA A 149 0.38 -2.90 9.84
C ALA A 149 1.61 -3.34 9.04
N GLN A 150 2.37 -2.41 8.46
CA GLN A 150 3.64 -2.70 7.77
C GLN A 150 4.65 -3.35 8.70
N HIS A 151 4.80 -2.84 9.93
CA HIS A 151 5.72 -3.41 10.92
C HIS A 151 5.34 -4.85 11.28
N LEU A 152 4.05 -5.10 11.58
CA LEU A 152 3.54 -6.43 11.92
C LEU A 152 3.67 -7.41 10.74
N TYR A 153 3.33 -6.95 9.53
CA TYR A 153 3.43 -7.76 8.32
C TYR A 153 4.88 -8.19 8.06
N ARG A 154 5.85 -7.27 8.18
CA ARG A 154 7.28 -7.58 8.02
C ARG A 154 7.79 -8.53 9.11
N HIS A 155 7.27 -8.43 10.34
CA HIS A 155 7.64 -9.35 11.41
C HIS A 155 7.13 -10.76 11.13
N ALA A 156 5.86 -10.90 10.73
CA ALA A 156 5.26 -12.19 10.39
C ALA A 156 5.99 -12.88 9.22
N LEU A 157 6.48 -12.13 8.24
CA LEU A 157 7.27 -12.68 7.12
C LEU A 157 8.66 -13.21 7.53
N LYS A 158 9.22 -12.79 8.67
CA LYS A 158 10.56 -13.25 9.12
C LYS A 158 10.51 -14.57 9.89
N GLU A 159 9.33 -14.99 10.34
CA GLU A 159 9.15 -16.24 11.09
C GLU A 159 8.88 -17.45 10.17
N HIS A 160 8.98 -17.27 8.86
CA HIS A 160 8.82 -18.29 7.81
C HIS A 160 9.98 -18.23 6.83
#